data_AF-A0A9N8ZU57-F1
#
_entry.id   AF-A0A9N8ZU57-F1
#
_cell.length_a   1.000
_cell.length_b   1.000
_cell.length_c   1.000
_cell.angle_alpha   90.00
_cell.angle_beta   90.00
_cell.angle_gamma   90.00
#
_symmetry.space_group_name_H-M   'P 1'
#
loop_
_entity.id
_entity.type
_entity.pdbx_description
1 polymer ?
#
loop_
_entity_poly.entity_id
_entity_poly.type
_entity_poly.pdbx_seq_one_letter_code
_entity_poly.pdbx_strand_id
1 'polypeptide(L)'
;MLVLALCQGLLFSVDGFVTSLLKSPFNQMCYAINKAEGIPDKKKDYIITKATESNEHCKETLKKFGIITIVVELSRVFIQTDKENRALQYENLMVLSYVIPLLFAALAIWLIHKELKKIEKLTNSAHGGKQKGDGLKPDESIFRPGNYDPYRQTQRLDIYRKYIEKLLVEKKAYYCFCSPAELAQEKVEYIKKNQKRNYQYSRKCCQLSEKEVNFLLQKNTPYVLRLKIPQAKKYSFCDLVRGEINFQGQDIEDFVLWRQNGMPNYNLACVVDDYLMKISHVLRGEEHLSNTGKQLVLYEALK
;
A
#
# COMPACT_ATOMS: atom_id res chain seq x y z
N MET A 1 -5.27 -22.05 17.17
CA MET A 1 -6.58 -22.54 16.70
C MET A 1 -7.71 -21.97 17.52
N LEU A 2 -7.80 -22.27 18.83
CA LEU A 2 -8.87 -21.75 19.70
C LEU A 2 -8.89 -20.20 19.79
N VAL A 3 -7.72 -19.55 19.93
CA VAL A 3 -7.63 -18.08 20.07
C VAL A 3 -7.88 -17.35 18.75
N LEU A 4 -7.45 -17.91 17.61
CA LEU A 4 -7.79 -17.40 16.27
C LEU A 4 -9.28 -17.58 15.98
N ALA A 5 -9.85 -18.75 16.30
CA ALA A 5 -11.30 -18.98 16.20
C ALA A 5 -12.11 -18.08 17.15
N LEU A 6 -11.56 -17.73 18.32
CA LEU A 6 -12.16 -16.78 19.27
C LEU A 6 -12.04 -15.33 18.79
N CYS A 7 -10.92 -14.91 18.18
CA CYS A 7 -10.75 -13.56 17.62
C CYS A 7 -11.53 -13.37 16.31
N GLN A 8 -11.55 -14.39 15.44
CA GLN A 8 -12.37 -14.43 14.23
C GLN A 8 -13.85 -14.52 14.60
N GLY A 9 -14.18 -15.25 15.66
CA GLY A 9 -15.49 -15.28 16.30
C GLY A 9 -15.89 -13.93 16.92
N LEU A 10 -14.97 -13.22 17.57
CA LEU A 10 -15.18 -11.87 18.10
C LEU A 10 -15.35 -10.85 16.99
N LEU A 11 -14.57 -10.93 15.91
CA LEU A 11 -14.68 -10.05 14.74
C LEU A 11 -15.95 -10.35 13.93
N PHE A 12 -16.34 -11.61 13.77
CA PHE A 12 -17.66 -11.99 13.25
C PHE A 12 -18.79 -11.51 14.16
N SER A 13 -18.56 -11.50 15.47
CA SER A 13 -19.52 -11.01 16.45
C SER A 13 -19.60 -9.48 16.44
N VAL A 14 -18.51 -8.74 16.19
CA VAL A 14 -18.52 -7.27 16.04
C VAL A 14 -19.14 -6.86 14.70
N ASP A 15 -18.84 -7.55 13.60
CA ASP A 15 -19.48 -7.32 12.30
C ASP A 15 -20.97 -7.68 12.34
N GLY A 16 -21.31 -8.80 12.98
CA GLY A 16 -22.69 -9.19 13.30
C GLY A 16 -23.39 -8.22 14.24
N PHE A 17 -22.69 -7.66 15.23
CA PHE A 17 -23.22 -6.68 16.18
C PHE A 17 -23.47 -5.34 15.52
N VAL A 18 -22.54 -4.82 14.71
CA VAL A 18 -22.71 -3.59 13.91
C VAL A 18 -23.84 -3.77 12.89
N THR A 19 -23.90 -4.91 12.21
CA THR A 19 -24.97 -5.23 11.25
C THR A 19 -26.34 -5.38 11.95
N SER A 20 -26.38 -5.91 13.18
CA SER A 20 -27.58 -6.03 14.01
C SER A 20 -28.02 -4.68 14.60
N LEU A 21 -27.07 -3.84 15.02
CA LEU A 21 -27.30 -2.47 15.50
C LEU A 21 -27.89 -1.57 14.42
N LEU A 22 -27.53 -1.77 13.16
CA LEU A 22 -28.10 -1.03 12.03
C LEU A 22 -29.50 -1.56 11.63
N LYS A 23 -29.86 -2.78 12.03
CA LYS A 23 -31.14 -3.41 11.69
C LYS A 23 -32.31 -2.86 12.51
N SER A 24 -32.09 -2.56 13.78
CA SER A 24 -33.15 -2.04 14.67
C SER A 24 -33.65 -0.63 14.29
N PRO A 25 -32.78 0.36 14.02
CA PRO A 25 -33.20 1.70 13.59
C PRO A 25 -33.86 1.70 12.21
N PHE A 26 -33.35 0.89 11.26
CA PHE A 26 -33.93 0.77 9.92
C PHE A 26 -35.37 0.23 9.98
N ASN A 27 -35.62 -0.81 10.78
CA ASN A 27 -36.95 -1.37 10.95
C ASN A 27 -37.91 -0.39 11.63
N GLN A 28 -37.45 0.41 12.60
CA GLN A 28 -38.24 1.47 13.23
C GLN A 28 -38.60 2.59 12.24
N MET A 29 -37.69 2.94 11.33
CA MET A 29 -37.94 3.91 10.26
C MET A 29 -39.01 3.41 9.27
N CYS A 30 -38.91 2.17 8.78
CA CYS A 30 -39.92 1.59 7.89
C CYS A 30 -41.30 1.51 8.57
N TYR A 31 -41.33 1.16 9.87
CA TYR A 31 -42.55 1.13 10.66
C TYR A 31 -43.20 2.52 10.80
N ALA A 32 -42.40 3.56 11.07
CA ALA A 32 -42.88 4.95 11.17
C ALA A 32 -43.43 5.49 9.84
N ILE A 33 -42.79 5.15 8.71
CA ILE A 33 -43.24 5.57 7.37
C ILE A 33 -44.58 4.94 7.00
N ASN A 34 -44.78 3.66 7.32
CA ASN A 34 -46.05 2.98 7.06
C ASN A 34 -47.21 3.58 7.86
N LYS A 35 -46.96 3.97 9.11
CA LYS A 35 -47.98 4.52 10.01
C LYS A 35 -48.28 6.01 9.78
N ALA A 36 -47.52 6.69 8.93
CA ALA A 36 -47.73 8.09 8.63
C ALA A 36 -48.99 8.31 7.78
N GLU A 37 -49.92 9.13 8.25
CA GLU A 37 -51.14 9.48 7.49
C GLU A 37 -50.90 10.61 6.49
N GLY A 38 -51.72 10.69 5.44
CA GLY A 38 -51.62 11.74 4.41
C GLY A 38 -50.60 11.47 3.30
N ILE A 39 -49.89 10.34 3.34
CA ILE A 39 -49.01 9.89 2.24
C ILE A 39 -49.70 8.73 1.52
N PRO A 40 -49.89 8.78 0.19
CA PRO A 40 -50.49 7.69 -0.57
C PRO A 40 -49.64 6.42 -0.49
N ASP A 41 -50.27 5.26 -0.31
CA ASP A 41 -49.57 4.00 0.03
C ASP A 41 -48.58 3.55 -1.05
N LYS A 42 -48.91 3.74 -2.35
CA LYS A 42 -47.96 3.51 -3.46
C LYS A 42 -46.63 4.27 -3.28
N LYS A 43 -46.68 5.46 -2.68
CA LYS A 43 -45.50 6.29 -2.45
C LYS A 43 -44.75 5.85 -1.20
N LYS A 44 -45.44 5.34 -0.17
CA LYS A 44 -44.81 4.72 1.00
C LYS A 44 -44.06 3.44 0.61
N ASP A 45 -44.69 2.57 -0.16
CA ASP A 45 -44.10 1.30 -0.62
C ASP A 45 -42.86 1.56 -1.49
N TYR A 46 -42.92 2.56 -2.36
CA TYR A 46 -41.77 2.98 -3.17
C TYR A 46 -40.60 3.44 -2.30
N ILE A 47 -40.87 4.24 -1.25
CA ILE A 47 -39.84 4.77 -0.35
C ILE A 47 -39.21 3.63 0.47
N ILE A 48 -40.02 2.71 1.00
CA ILE A 48 -39.53 1.57 1.79
C ILE A 48 -38.69 0.62 0.92
N THR A 49 -39.13 0.36 -0.32
CA THR A 49 -38.40 -0.48 -1.27
C THR A 49 -37.03 0.12 -1.59
N LYS A 50 -36.97 1.42 -1.89
CA LYS A 50 -35.71 2.10 -2.18
C LYS A 50 -34.76 2.18 -0.97
N ALA A 51 -35.31 2.38 0.23
CA ALA A 51 -34.53 2.37 1.46
C ALA A 51 -33.92 0.99 1.74
N THR A 52 -34.65 -0.08 1.42
CA THR A 52 -34.20 -1.47 1.61
C THR A 52 -33.07 -1.84 0.65
N GLU A 53 -33.21 -1.48 -0.63
CA GLU A 53 -32.15 -1.68 -1.64
C GLU A 53 -30.84 -0.96 -1.26
N SER A 54 -30.94 0.28 -0.76
CA SER A 54 -29.79 1.07 -0.32
C SER A 54 -29.08 0.47 0.91
N ASN A 55 -29.85 -0.04 1.88
CA ASN A 55 -29.31 -0.66 3.08
C ASN A 55 -28.53 -1.95 2.74
N GLU A 56 -29.06 -2.79 1.84
CA GLU A 56 -28.36 -4.00 1.38
C GLU A 56 -27.10 -3.68 0.59
N HIS A 57 -27.13 -2.64 -0.26
CA HIS A 57 -25.95 -2.16 -0.97
C HIS A 57 -24.85 -1.65 -0.02
N CYS A 58 -25.25 -0.95 1.06
CA CYS A 58 -24.33 -0.47 2.09
C CYS A 58 -23.67 -1.64 2.85
N LYS A 59 -24.44 -2.67 3.20
CA LYS A 59 -23.90 -3.89 3.83
C LYS A 59 -22.95 -4.65 2.91
N GLU A 60 -23.27 -4.82 1.63
CA GLU A 60 -22.36 -5.46 0.66
C GLU A 60 -21.08 -4.64 0.47
N THR A 61 -21.18 -3.32 0.46
CA THR A 61 -20.03 -2.42 0.32
C THR A 61 -19.13 -2.45 1.56
N LEU A 62 -19.73 -2.46 2.76
CA LEU A 62 -19.00 -2.61 4.03
C LEU A 62 -18.29 -3.98 4.10
N LYS A 63 -18.95 -5.06 3.67
CA LYS A 63 -18.36 -6.41 3.56
C LYS A 63 -17.21 -6.47 2.54
N LYS A 64 -17.30 -5.73 1.44
CA LYS A 64 -16.37 -5.83 0.31
C LYS A 64 -15.13 -4.96 0.48
N PHE A 65 -15.20 -3.88 1.25
CA PHE A 65 -14.13 -2.87 1.26
C PHE A 65 -13.57 -2.51 2.64
N GLY A 66 -14.22 -2.89 3.74
CA GLY A 66 -13.85 -2.38 5.06
C GLY A 66 -14.08 -0.87 5.16
N ILE A 67 -14.34 -0.38 6.37
CA ILE A 67 -14.89 0.97 6.65
C ILE A 67 -14.06 2.14 6.05
N ILE A 68 -12.83 1.91 5.59
CA ILE A 68 -11.90 2.94 5.14
C ILE A 68 -12.10 3.35 3.65
N THR A 69 -12.55 2.46 2.75
CA THR A 69 -12.63 2.79 1.30
C THR A 69 -13.87 3.64 0.95
N ILE A 70 -14.91 3.62 1.78
CA ILE A 70 -16.18 4.34 1.57
C ILE A 70 -15.97 5.88 1.59
N VAL A 71 -15.00 6.38 2.36
CA VAL A 71 -14.75 7.82 2.53
C VAL A 71 -14.15 8.47 1.26
N VAL A 72 -13.46 7.70 0.42
CA VAL A 72 -12.74 8.22 -0.76
C VAL A 72 -13.64 8.35 -1.99
N GLU A 73 -14.57 7.42 -2.24
CA GLU A 73 -15.44 7.56 -3.43
C GLU A 73 -16.59 8.55 -3.25
N LEU A 74 -16.88 8.96 -2.01
CA LEU A 74 -17.83 10.03 -1.72
C LEU A 74 -17.35 11.42 -2.15
N SER A 75 -16.04 11.65 -2.28
CA SER A 75 -15.51 12.96 -2.70
C SER A 75 -15.50 13.16 -4.22
N ARG A 76 -15.63 12.09 -5.03
CA ARG A 76 -15.70 12.19 -6.50
C ARG A 76 -17.09 12.54 -7.03
N VAL A 77 -18.14 12.01 -6.41
CA VAL A 77 -19.54 12.19 -6.87
C VAL A 77 -20.03 13.63 -6.60
N PHE A 78 -19.44 14.32 -5.62
CA PHE A 78 -19.85 15.66 -5.19
C PHE A 78 -19.55 16.79 -6.19
N ILE A 79 -18.69 16.57 -7.21
CA ILE A 79 -18.22 17.64 -8.10
C ILE A 79 -19.13 17.85 -9.33
N GLN A 80 -20.04 16.92 -9.66
CA GLN A 80 -20.60 16.89 -11.02
C GLN A 80 -22.02 17.46 -11.22
N THR A 81 -22.75 17.89 -10.19
CA THR A 81 -24.09 18.46 -10.40
C THR A 81 -24.43 19.59 -9.43
N ASP A 82 -23.93 20.78 -9.73
CA ASP A 82 -24.61 22.05 -9.44
C ASP A 82 -25.25 22.53 -10.75
N LYS A 83 -26.58 22.47 -10.81
CA LYS A 83 -27.44 23.22 -11.74
C LYS A 83 -28.89 23.17 -11.24
N GLU A 84 -29.14 24.01 -10.24
CA GLU A 84 -30.39 24.78 -10.06
C GLU A 84 -31.67 24.05 -9.62
N ASN A 85 -31.61 23.57 -8.38
CA ASN A 85 -32.48 23.90 -7.24
C ASN A 85 -34.03 23.92 -7.36
N ARG A 86 -34.65 22.84 -6.83
CA ARG A 86 -35.83 22.79 -5.93
C ARG A 86 -35.83 21.49 -5.07
N ALA A 87 -34.66 20.98 -4.65
CA ALA A 87 -34.43 19.57 -4.25
C ALA A 87 -34.08 19.30 -2.75
N LEU A 88 -34.41 20.21 -1.82
CA LEU A 88 -33.73 20.35 -0.53
C LEU A 88 -34.28 19.56 0.70
N GLN A 89 -34.96 18.42 0.56
CA GLN A 89 -35.39 17.61 1.73
C GLN A 89 -34.86 16.16 1.74
N TYR A 90 -34.51 15.59 0.58
CA TYR A 90 -33.87 14.28 0.48
C TYR A 90 -32.34 14.34 0.67
N GLU A 91 -31.73 15.46 0.25
CA GLU A 91 -30.30 15.70 0.39
C GLU A 91 -29.87 15.77 1.86
N ASN A 92 -30.67 16.35 2.75
CA ASN A 92 -30.34 16.41 4.19
C ASN A 92 -30.31 15.02 4.86
N LEU A 93 -31.12 14.07 4.38
CA LEU A 93 -31.14 12.69 4.87
C LEU A 93 -29.99 11.85 4.31
N MET A 94 -29.59 12.06 3.05
CA MET A 94 -28.35 11.49 2.51
C MET A 94 -27.12 12.10 3.20
N VAL A 95 -27.10 13.41 3.37
CA VAL A 95 -26.07 14.14 4.11
C VAL A 95 -25.95 13.58 5.53
N LEU A 96 -27.04 13.32 6.26
CA LEU A 96 -26.98 12.65 7.56
C LEU A 96 -26.39 11.23 7.48
N SER A 97 -26.72 10.45 6.44
CA SER A 97 -26.14 9.11 6.24
C SER A 97 -24.64 9.11 5.92
N TYR A 98 -24.09 10.22 5.43
CA TYR A 98 -22.65 10.43 5.21
C TYR A 98 -21.97 11.13 6.38
N VAL A 99 -22.65 12.11 6.98
CA VAL A 99 -22.21 12.92 8.12
C VAL A 99 -22.08 12.07 9.37
N ILE A 100 -22.94 11.09 9.60
CA ILE A 100 -22.82 10.21 10.79
C ILE A 100 -21.53 9.36 10.73
N PRO A 101 -21.24 8.61 9.65
CA PRO A 101 -19.95 7.94 9.48
C PRO A 101 -18.76 8.90 9.49
N LEU A 102 -18.88 10.10 8.88
CA LEU A 102 -17.86 11.15 8.93
C LEU A 102 -17.65 11.71 10.34
N LEU A 103 -18.69 11.83 11.16
CA LEU A 103 -18.62 12.25 12.55
C LEU A 103 -17.99 11.16 13.41
N PHE A 104 -18.27 9.88 13.14
CA PHE A 104 -17.61 8.76 13.81
C PHE A 104 -16.15 8.61 13.38
N ALA A 105 -15.82 8.84 12.11
CA ALA A 105 -14.45 8.90 11.61
C ALA A 105 -13.71 10.13 12.18
N ALA A 106 -14.37 11.29 12.24
CA ALA A 106 -13.83 12.51 12.85
C ALA A 106 -13.65 12.35 14.36
N LEU A 107 -14.55 11.64 15.05
CA LEU A 107 -14.41 11.30 16.48
C LEU A 107 -13.23 10.34 16.68
N ALA A 108 -13.06 9.33 15.82
CA ALA A 108 -11.90 8.44 15.85
C ALA A 108 -10.59 9.20 15.60
N ILE A 109 -10.54 10.07 14.59
CA ILE A 109 -9.39 10.94 14.29
C ILE A 109 -9.12 11.90 15.45
N TRP A 110 -10.16 12.47 16.07
CA TRP A 110 -10.05 13.36 17.21
C TRP A 110 -9.52 12.63 18.46
N LEU A 111 -9.95 11.40 18.73
CA LEU A 111 -9.43 10.57 19.80
C LEU A 111 -7.96 10.21 19.58
N ILE A 112 -7.59 9.87 18.33
CA ILE A 112 -6.19 9.64 17.93
C ILE A 112 -5.38 10.93 18.12
N HIS A 113 -5.88 12.08 17.67
CA HIS A 113 -5.24 13.38 17.86
C HIS A 113 -5.10 13.77 19.33
N LYS A 114 -6.09 13.43 20.18
CA LYS A 114 -6.05 13.65 21.62
C LYS A 114 -4.98 12.80 22.30
N GLU A 115 -4.85 11.53 21.94
CA GLU A 115 -3.77 10.67 22.43
C GLU A 115 -2.41 11.13 21.89
N LEU A 116 -2.30 11.55 20.64
CA LEU A 116 -1.08 12.17 20.09
C LEU A 116 -0.70 13.47 20.83
N LYS A 117 -1.67 14.33 21.16
CA LYS A 117 -1.43 15.53 22.00
C LYS A 117 -1.09 15.21 23.45
N LYS A 118 -1.57 14.08 23.97
CA LYS A 118 -1.24 13.60 25.31
C LYS A 118 0.19 13.07 25.34
N ILE A 119 0.59 12.33 24.30
CA ILE A 119 1.98 11.94 24.04
C ILE A 119 2.84 13.21 23.89
N GLU A 120 2.44 14.17 23.07
CA GLU A 120 3.13 15.46 22.87
C GLU A 120 3.27 16.27 24.17
N LYS A 121 2.23 16.31 25.03
CA LYS A 121 2.29 16.94 26.35
C LYS A 121 3.24 16.22 27.31
N LEU A 122 3.29 14.89 27.29
CA LEU A 122 4.24 14.11 28.07
C LEU A 122 5.68 14.35 27.60
N THR A 123 5.88 14.53 26.29
CA THR A 123 7.17 14.93 25.70
C THR A 123 7.55 16.37 26.07
N ASN A 124 6.57 17.28 26.12
CA ASN A 124 6.76 18.70 26.43
C ASN A 124 6.89 18.99 27.94
N SER A 125 6.27 18.21 28.84
CA SER A 125 6.47 18.36 30.29
C SER A 125 7.87 17.92 30.75
N ALA A 126 8.57 17.15 29.93
CA ALA A 126 9.99 16.83 30.14
C ALA A 126 10.93 18.00 29.76
N HIS A 127 10.45 19.03 29.06
CA HIS A 127 11.25 20.13 28.53
C HIS A 127 10.63 21.51 28.87
N GLY A 128 10.90 22.00 30.07
CA GLY A 128 10.59 23.38 30.45
C GLY A 128 11.59 24.38 29.86
N GLY A 129 11.17 25.17 28.86
CA GLY A 129 11.91 26.36 28.42
C GLY A 129 11.74 26.71 26.95
N LYS A 130 11.23 27.92 26.68
CA LYS A 130 10.98 28.53 25.37
C LYS A 130 12.12 28.31 24.35
N GLN A 131 11.84 27.57 23.29
CA GLN A 131 12.36 27.82 21.94
C GLN A 131 11.18 27.79 20.95
N LYS A 132 11.21 28.65 19.93
CA LYS A 132 10.38 28.49 18.72
C LYS A 132 10.81 27.15 18.10
N GLY A 133 10.11 26.06 18.43
CA GLY A 133 10.71 24.72 18.48
C GLY A 133 10.48 23.90 17.21
N ASP A 134 11.56 23.70 16.46
CA ASP A 134 11.72 22.81 15.32
C ASP A 134 11.09 21.42 15.53
N GLY A 135 10.55 20.83 14.47
CA GLY A 135 10.10 19.44 14.45
C GLY A 135 11.20 18.43 14.80
N LEU A 136 10.86 17.13 14.78
CA LEU A 136 11.82 16.04 15.05
C LEU A 136 13.13 16.26 14.25
N LYS A 137 14.20 16.61 14.96
CA LYS A 137 15.52 16.78 14.35
C LYS A 137 16.17 15.39 14.25
N PRO A 138 16.49 14.92 13.05
CA PRO A 138 17.22 13.67 12.93
C PRO A 138 18.61 13.80 13.56
N ASP A 139 19.07 12.75 14.23
CA ASP A 139 20.42 12.67 14.78
C ASP A 139 21.47 12.69 13.66
N GLU A 140 21.14 12.05 12.53
CA GLU A 140 21.96 12.02 11.32
C GLU A 140 21.11 12.38 10.08
N SER A 141 21.61 13.30 9.25
CA SER A 141 20.96 13.73 8.01
C SER A 141 21.92 14.45 7.08
N ILE A 142 21.43 14.86 5.90
CA ILE A 142 22.18 15.69 4.94
C ILE A 142 22.68 17.00 5.58
N PHE A 143 21.93 17.57 6.54
CA PHE A 143 22.30 18.82 7.22
C PHE A 143 23.04 18.60 8.54
N ARG A 144 23.00 17.37 9.07
CA ARG A 144 23.68 16.96 10.29
C ARG A 144 24.41 15.64 10.01
N PRO A 145 25.58 15.69 9.34
CA PRO A 145 26.31 14.47 9.01
C PRO A 145 26.69 13.70 10.27
N GLY A 146 26.84 12.39 10.12
CA GLY A 146 27.11 11.43 11.18
C GLY A 146 28.00 10.31 10.66
N ASN A 147 27.91 9.13 11.26
CA ASN A 147 28.89 8.06 10.99
C ASN A 147 28.73 7.40 9.60
N TYR A 148 27.59 7.57 8.93
CA TYR A 148 27.28 6.89 7.67
C TYR A 148 27.15 7.84 6.46
N ASP A 149 27.70 9.05 6.58
CA ASP A 149 27.74 10.04 5.49
C ASP A 149 28.39 9.43 4.21
N PRO A 150 27.94 9.76 2.99
CA PRO A 150 26.91 10.75 2.65
C PRO A 150 25.47 10.23 2.80
N TYR A 151 24.54 11.09 3.26
CA TYR A 151 23.10 10.78 3.40
C TYR A 151 22.27 11.05 2.13
N ARG A 152 22.88 11.53 1.05
CA ARG A 152 22.21 11.69 -0.24
C ARG A 152 22.56 10.53 -1.16
N GLN A 153 21.57 9.75 -1.58
CA GLN A 153 21.80 8.55 -2.42
C GLN A 153 22.55 8.84 -3.73
N THR A 154 22.34 10.02 -4.33
CA THR A 154 23.08 10.43 -5.54
C THR A 154 24.58 10.59 -5.32
N GLN A 155 25.03 10.73 -4.07
CA GLN A 155 26.45 10.80 -3.69
C GLN A 155 27.02 9.43 -3.30
N ARG A 156 26.21 8.36 -3.32
CA ARG A 156 26.57 7.00 -2.89
C ARG A 156 26.72 6.02 -4.06
N LEU A 157 26.79 6.52 -5.30
CA LEU A 157 26.78 5.68 -6.50
C LEU A 157 27.92 4.65 -6.53
N ASP A 158 29.11 5.02 -6.07
CA ASP A 158 30.26 4.11 -6.03
C ASP A 158 30.07 2.98 -5.01
N ILE A 159 29.37 3.25 -3.90
CA ILE A 159 29.02 2.22 -2.90
C ILE A 159 28.10 1.19 -3.56
N TYR A 160 27.04 1.64 -4.24
CA TYR A 160 26.10 0.74 -4.91
C TYR A 160 26.76 -0.07 -6.02
N ARG A 161 27.69 0.55 -6.77
CA ARG A 161 28.43 -0.13 -7.85
C ARG A 161 29.24 -1.32 -7.31
N LYS A 162 29.91 -1.18 -6.17
CA LYS A 162 30.66 -2.28 -5.52
C LYS A 162 29.77 -3.48 -5.19
N TYR A 163 28.55 -3.23 -4.68
CA TYR A 163 27.61 -4.31 -4.38
C TYR A 163 27.04 -4.97 -5.62
N ILE A 164 26.81 -4.20 -6.68
CA ILE A 164 26.42 -4.75 -7.98
C ILE A 164 27.52 -5.65 -8.55
N GLU A 165 28.78 -5.21 -8.50
CA GLU A 165 29.92 -6.00 -8.95
C GLU A 165 30.05 -7.30 -8.17
N LYS A 166 29.90 -7.25 -6.83
CA LYS A 166 29.83 -8.45 -5.98
C LYS A 166 28.75 -9.42 -6.45
N LEU A 167 27.53 -8.92 -6.67
CA LEU A 167 26.40 -9.76 -7.12
C LEU A 167 26.62 -10.36 -8.50
N LEU A 168 27.29 -9.65 -9.42
CA LEU A 168 27.65 -10.18 -10.74
C LEU A 168 28.70 -11.28 -10.66
N VAL A 169 29.75 -11.07 -9.87
CA VAL A 169 30.82 -12.07 -9.63
C VAL A 169 30.24 -13.36 -9.03
N GLU A 170 29.32 -13.21 -8.08
CA GLU A 170 28.64 -14.33 -7.42
C GLU A 170 27.52 -14.96 -8.28
N LYS A 171 27.32 -14.50 -9.53
CA LYS A 171 26.27 -14.96 -10.46
C LYS A 171 24.85 -14.82 -9.87
N LYS A 172 24.67 -13.91 -8.91
CA LYS A 172 23.40 -13.52 -8.28
C LYS A 172 22.71 -12.37 -9.03
N ALA A 173 23.42 -11.66 -9.89
CA ALA A 173 22.89 -10.69 -10.85
C ALA A 173 23.35 -11.02 -12.28
N TYR A 174 22.68 -10.44 -13.29
CA TYR A 174 23.03 -10.63 -14.69
C TYR A 174 22.71 -9.40 -15.56
N TYR A 175 23.38 -9.32 -16.71
CA TYR A 175 23.15 -8.29 -17.73
C TYR A 175 21.88 -8.59 -18.52
N CYS A 176 21.05 -7.58 -18.70
CA CYS A 176 19.85 -7.63 -19.52
C CYS A 176 19.93 -6.57 -20.62
N PHE A 177 20.02 -7.04 -21.86
CA PHE A 177 20.16 -6.22 -23.07
C PHE A 177 18.82 -5.95 -23.78
N CYS A 178 17.69 -6.37 -23.21
CA CYS A 178 16.38 -6.16 -23.81
C CYS A 178 16.10 -4.66 -24.01
N SER A 179 15.69 -4.27 -25.20
CA SER A 179 15.22 -2.91 -25.45
C SER A 179 13.85 -2.65 -24.78
N PRO A 180 13.51 -1.38 -24.48
CA PRO A 180 12.18 -1.04 -23.98
C PRO A 180 11.05 -1.49 -24.92
N ALA A 181 11.27 -1.44 -26.23
CA ALA A 181 10.31 -1.87 -27.25
C ALA A 181 10.07 -3.39 -27.17
N GLU A 182 11.13 -4.18 -27.05
CA GLU A 182 11.03 -5.64 -26.86
C GLU A 182 10.26 -5.99 -25.58
N LEU A 183 10.56 -5.32 -24.46
CA LEU A 183 9.88 -5.57 -23.20
C LEU A 183 8.39 -5.17 -23.25
N ALA A 184 8.06 -4.12 -24.00
CA ALA A 184 6.68 -3.71 -24.21
C ALA A 184 5.92 -4.75 -25.05
N GLN A 185 6.52 -5.27 -26.12
CA GLN A 185 5.93 -6.33 -26.93
C GLN A 185 5.75 -7.62 -26.13
N GLU A 186 6.79 -8.05 -25.41
CA GLU A 186 6.77 -9.22 -24.52
C GLU A 186 5.63 -9.12 -23.49
N LYS A 187 5.42 -7.92 -22.94
CA LYS A 187 4.32 -7.67 -22.01
C LYS A 187 2.94 -7.84 -22.66
N VAL A 188 2.72 -7.32 -23.86
CA VAL A 188 1.45 -7.47 -24.59
C VAL A 188 1.18 -8.95 -24.89
N GLU A 189 2.17 -9.67 -25.37
CA GLU A 189 2.07 -11.10 -25.68
C GLU A 189 1.79 -11.94 -24.42
N TYR A 190 2.48 -11.63 -23.31
CA TYR A 190 2.26 -12.30 -22.03
C TYR A 190 0.82 -12.12 -21.53
N ILE A 191 0.30 -10.89 -21.57
CA ILE A 191 -1.07 -10.58 -21.13
C ILE A 191 -2.08 -11.31 -22.01
N LYS A 192 -1.89 -11.31 -23.34
CA LYS A 192 -2.75 -11.99 -24.30
C LYS A 192 -2.79 -13.50 -24.06
N LYS A 193 -1.63 -14.12 -23.82
CA LYS A 193 -1.50 -15.57 -23.64
C LYS A 193 -2.00 -16.06 -22.29
N ASN A 194 -1.67 -15.35 -21.21
CA ASN A 194 -1.92 -15.84 -19.85
C ASN A 194 -3.23 -15.34 -19.24
N GLN A 195 -3.93 -14.39 -19.89
CA GLN A 195 -5.10 -13.70 -19.34
C GLN A 195 -4.84 -13.08 -17.94
N LYS A 196 -3.56 -12.90 -17.59
CA LYS A 196 -3.10 -12.37 -16.31
C LYS A 196 -2.56 -10.95 -16.54
N ARG A 197 -2.95 -10.02 -15.66
CA ARG A 197 -2.49 -8.63 -15.71
C ARG A 197 -1.05 -8.45 -15.23
N ASN A 198 -0.55 -9.37 -14.42
CA ASN A 198 0.76 -9.26 -13.79
C ASN A 198 1.82 -9.88 -14.70
N TYR A 199 2.40 -9.03 -15.56
CA TYR A 199 3.54 -9.38 -16.40
C TYR A 199 4.77 -9.74 -15.56
N GLN A 200 5.41 -10.84 -15.91
CA GLN A 200 6.71 -11.24 -15.37
C GLN A 200 7.70 -11.30 -16.52
N TYR A 201 8.87 -10.71 -16.33
CA TYR A 201 9.95 -10.77 -17.31
C TYR A 201 10.35 -12.22 -17.59
N SER A 202 10.47 -12.60 -18.87
CA SER A 202 10.81 -13.95 -19.35
C SER A 202 12.15 -14.50 -18.86
N ARG A 203 13.01 -13.62 -18.33
CA ARG A 203 14.39 -13.97 -17.94
C ARG A 203 15.26 -14.40 -19.12
N LYS A 204 14.91 -14.04 -20.36
CA LYS A 204 15.67 -14.42 -21.57
C LYS A 204 17.17 -14.11 -21.47
N CYS A 205 17.53 -12.96 -20.92
CA CYS A 205 18.94 -12.58 -20.77
C CYS A 205 19.68 -13.31 -19.62
N CYS A 206 18.96 -14.01 -18.73
CA CYS A 206 19.56 -14.80 -17.65
C CYS A 206 20.24 -16.08 -18.18
N GLN A 207 19.90 -16.49 -19.40
CA GLN A 207 20.40 -17.69 -20.07
C GLN A 207 21.57 -17.42 -21.03
N LEU A 208 21.96 -16.14 -21.21
CA LEU A 208 23.08 -15.79 -22.08
C LEU A 208 24.38 -16.37 -21.54
N SER A 209 25.19 -16.90 -22.45
CA SER A 209 26.55 -17.35 -22.15
C SER A 209 27.49 -16.16 -21.90
N GLU A 210 28.58 -16.40 -21.17
CA GLU A 210 29.60 -15.37 -20.92
C GLU A 210 30.18 -14.81 -22.23
N LYS A 211 30.28 -15.64 -23.29
CA LYS A 211 30.73 -15.21 -24.63
C LYS A 211 29.77 -14.21 -25.27
N GLU A 212 28.47 -14.48 -25.21
CA GLU A 212 27.44 -13.58 -25.75
C GLU A 212 27.36 -12.27 -24.98
N VAL A 213 27.43 -12.34 -23.65
CA VAL A 213 27.48 -11.14 -22.79
C VAL A 213 28.69 -10.28 -23.14
N ASN A 214 29.88 -10.87 -23.23
CA ASN A 214 31.11 -10.14 -23.56
C ASN A 214 31.04 -9.52 -24.96
N PHE A 215 30.48 -10.23 -25.95
CA PHE A 215 30.27 -9.70 -27.29
C PHE A 215 29.32 -8.48 -27.30
N LEU A 216 28.22 -8.54 -26.57
CA LEU A 216 27.25 -7.43 -26.47
C LEU A 216 27.84 -6.22 -25.73
N LEU A 217 28.63 -6.46 -24.69
CA LEU A 217 29.36 -5.41 -23.96
C LEU A 217 30.41 -4.72 -24.85
N GLN A 218 31.20 -5.48 -25.62
CA GLN A 218 32.17 -4.93 -26.57
C GLN A 218 31.51 -4.08 -27.66
N LYS A 219 30.27 -4.41 -28.04
CA LYS A 219 29.45 -3.62 -28.97
C LYS A 219 28.83 -2.37 -28.35
N ASN A 220 29.08 -2.08 -27.07
CA ASN A 220 28.42 -1.00 -26.32
C ASN A 220 26.89 -1.09 -26.36
N THR A 221 26.35 -2.32 -26.36
CA THR A 221 24.89 -2.52 -26.38
C THR A 221 24.29 -2.02 -25.07
N PRO A 222 23.24 -1.17 -25.11
CA PRO A 222 22.51 -0.75 -23.92
C PRO A 222 22.09 -1.91 -23.02
N TYR A 223 22.27 -1.76 -21.71
CA TYR A 223 21.87 -2.80 -20.75
C TYR A 223 21.36 -2.22 -19.44
N VAL A 224 20.66 -3.09 -18.70
CA VAL A 224 20.37 -2.94 -17.28
C VAL A 224 20.89 -4.17 -16.54
N LEU A 225 21.07 -4.06 -15.22
CA LEU A 225 21.44 -5.20 -14.39
C LEU A 225 20.23 -5.66 -13.59
N ARG A 226 19.93 -6.96 -13.62
CA ARG A 226 18.80 -7.55 -12.92
C ARG A 226 19.28 -8.52 -11.84
N LEU A 227 18.51 -8.61 -10.76
CA LEU A 227 18.72 -9.63 -9.74
C LEU A 227 18.19 -10.98 -10.25
N LYS A 228 18.97 -12.04 -10.08
CA LYS A 228 18.56 -13.41 -10.41
C LYS A 228 17.84 -14.02 -9.22
N ILE A 229 16.52 -14.12 -9.28
CA ILE A 229 15.71 -14.62 -8.16
C ILE A 229 15.62 -16.15 -8.20
N PRO A 230 15.97 -16.85 -7.10
CA PRO A 230 15.69 -18.27 -6.92
C PRO A 230 14.18 -18.55 -6.91
N GLN A 231 13.67 -19.26 -7.92
CA GLN A 231 12.23 -19.41 -8.15
C GLN A 231 11.54 -20.34 -7.15
N ALA A 232 12.19 -21.43 -6.77
CA ALA A 232 11.64 -22.43 -5.85
C ALA A 232 11.72 -22.02 -4.36
N LYS A 233 12.32 -20.86 -4.07
CA LYS A 233 12.59 -20.42 -2.69
C LYS A 233 11.40 -19.68 -2.09
N LYS A 234 11.19 -19.84 -0.78
CA LYS A 234 10.24 -19.08 0.01
C LYS A 234 10.96 -18.05 0.84
N TYR A 235 10.37 -16.87 0.94
CA TYR A 235 10.84 -15.79 1.80
C TYR A 235 9.72 -15.46 2.77
N SER A 236 10.04 -15.33 4.05
CA SER A 236 9.09 -14.93 5.06
C SER A 236 9.70 -13.90 5.99
N PHE A 237 8.85 -13.07 6.57
CA PHE A 237 9.23 -12.15 7.63
C PHE A 237 8.05 -11.91 8.56
N CYS A 238 8.35 -11.51 9.79
CA CYS A 238 7.34 -11.07 10.74
C CYS A 238 7.22 -9.55 10.66
N ASP A 239 6.14 -9.08 10.06
CA ASP A 239 5.75 -7.68 10.11
C ASP A 239 5.19 -7.35 11.50
N LEU A 240 5.66 -6.26 12.11
CA LEU A 240 5.26 -5.90 13.48
C LEU A 240 3.76 -5.57 13.61
N VAL A 241 3.08 -5.25 12.50
CA VAL A 241 1.65 -4.91 12.49
C VAL A 241 0.82 -6.07 11.94
N ARG A 242 1.29 -6.74 10.89
CA ARG A 242 0.52 -7.76 10.16
C ARG A 242 0.87 -9.21 10.53
N GLY A 243 1.91 -9.41 11.34
CA GLY A 243 2.41 -10.73 11.68
C GLY A 243 3.18 -11.37 10.52
N GLU A 244 3.13 -12.70 10.44
CA GLU A 244 3.90 -13.45 9.44
C GLU A 244 3.38 -13.23 8.01
N ILE A 245 4.29 -12.80 7.13
CA ILE A 245 4.03 -12.60 5.71
C ILE A 245 4.98 -13.46 4.91
N ASN A 246 4.44 -14.09 3.86
CA ASN A 246 5.14 -15.06 3.03
C ASN A 246 5.15 -14.61 1.56
N PHE A 247 6.29 -14.82 0.89
CA PHE A 247 6.48 -14.60 -0.53
C PHE A 247 7.09 -15.85 -1.18
N GLN A 248 6.64 -16.19 -2.39
CA GLN A 248 7.26 -17.21 -3.21
C GLN A 248 8.21 -16.56 -4.22
N GLY A 249 9.41 -17.11 -4.40
CA GLY A 249 10.39 -16.61 -5.35
C GLY A 249 9.87 -16.56 -6.79
N GLN A 250 9.00 -17.51 -7.17
CA GLN A 250 8.33 -17.52 -8.47
C GLN A 250 7.36 -16.35 -8.70
N ASP A 251 6.85 -15.73 -7.63
CA ASP A 251 5.94 -14.59 -7.71
C ASP A 251 6.72 -13.27 -7.77
N ILE A 252 8.02 -13.29 -7.48
CA ILE A 252 8.90 -12.14 -7.51
C ILE A 252 9.67 -12.14 -8.84
N GLU A 253 9.44 -11.11 -9.66
CA GLU A 253 10.15 -10.95 -10.92
C GLU A 253 11.64 -10.61 -10.71
N ASP A 254 12.50 -11.02 -11.66
CA ASP A 254 13.90 -10.57 -11.75
C ASP A 254 13.94 -9.06 -12.06
N PHE A 255 13.87 -8.24 -11.00
CA PHE A 255 13.78 -6.79 -11.09
C PHE A 255 15.13 -6.14 -11.38
N VAL A 256 15.08 -4.96 -11.99
CA VAL A 256 16.27 -4.14 -12.30
C VAL A 256 16.88 -3.62 -11.00
N LEU A 257 18.17 -3.88 -10.80
CA LEU A 257 19.02 -3.32 -9.74
C LEU A 257 19.72 -2.04 -10.20
N TRP A 258 20.20 -2.02 -11.44
CA TRP A 258 20.96 -0.90 -12.02
C TRP A 258 20.40 -0.52 -13.38
N ARG A 259 20.08 0.77 -13.55
CA ARG A 259 19.48 1.30 -14.77
C ARG A 259 20.55 1.70 -15.78
N GLN A 260 20.16 1.77 -17.04
CA GLN A 260 21.04 2.16 -18.15
C GLN A 260 21.67 3.55 -17.94
N ASN A 261 20.95 4.47 -17.31
CA ASN A 261 21.43 5.82 -17.01
C ASN A 261 22.42 5.90 -15.84
N GLY A 262 22.94 4.77 -15.35
CA GLY A 262 23.92 4.75 -14.28
C GLY A 262 23.34 4.96 -12.87
N MET A 263 22.02 4.82 -12.71
CA MET A 263 21.34 5.01 -11.42
C MET A 263 20.88 3.68 -10.82
N PRO A 264 20.99 3.49 -9.49
CA PRO A 264 20.42 2.35 -8.80
C PRO A 264 18.89 2.38 -8.87
N ASN A 265 18.28 1.20 -8.78
CA ASN A 265 16.87 1.07 -8.46
C ASN A 265 16.63 1.35 -6.97
N TYR A 266 15.44 1.83 -6.63
CA TYR A 266 14.97 2.03 -5.26
C TYR A 266 15.30 0.83 -4.34
N ASN A 267 14.97 -0.40 -4.76
CA ASN A 267 15.20 -1.57 -3.92
C ASN A 267 16.69 -1.84 -3.66
N LEU A 268 17.57 -1.56 -4.62
CA LEU A 268 19.02 -1.69 -4.42
C LEU A 268 19.52 -0.64 -3.43
N ALA A 269 19.18 0.63 -3.67
CA ALA A 269 19.65 1.73 -2.85
C ALA A 269 19.17 1.59 -1.40
N CYS A 270 17.88 1.31 -1.18
CA CYS A 270 17.33 1.12 0.17
C CYS A 270 18.00 -0.03 0.91
N VAL A 271 18.10 -1.23 0.32
CA VAL A 271 18.66 -2.39 1.04
C VAL A 271 20.14 -2.19 1.36
N VAL A 272 20.93 -1.64 0.43
CA VAL A 272 22.35 -1.37 0.66
C VAL A 272 22.52 -0.30 1.73
N ASP A 273 21.74 0.78 1.69
CA ASP A 273 21.82 1.86 2.68
C ASP A 273 21.35 1.38 4.05
N ASP A 274 20.22 0.69 4.16
CA ASP A 274 19.73 0.14 5.42
C ASP A 274 20.76 -0.81 6.06
N TYR A 275 21.40 -1.66 5.26
CA TYR A 275 22.44 -2.58 5.71
C TYR A 275 23.71 -1.85 6.21
N LEU A 276 24.14 -0.82 5.50
CA LEU A 276 25.34 -0.05 5.83
C LEU A 276 25.12 0.90 7.01
N MET A 277 23.96 1.56 7.05
CA MET A 277 23.53 2.50 8.09
C MET A 277 23.00 1.78 9.34
N LYS A 278 23.02 0.45 9.37
CA LYS A 278 22.62 -0.38 10.51
C LYS A 278 21.18 -0.14 10.96
N ILE A 279 20.29 0.05 9.99
CA ILE A 279 18.86 0.21 10.27
C ILE A 279 18.31 -1.09 10.84
N SER A 280 17.73 -1.00 12.04
CA SER A 280 17.16 -2.15 12.75
C SER A 280 15.67 -2.33 12.47
N HIS A 281 14.95 -1.22 12.29
CA HIS A 281 13.50 -1.19 12.09
C HIS A 281 13.16 -0.22 10.97
N VAL A 282 12.40 -0.72 9.98
CA VAL A 282 11.92 0.08 8.86
C VAL A 282 10.43 0.32 9.05
N LEU A 283 10.05 1.57 9.36
CA LEU A 283 8.66 1.99 9.46
C LEU A 283 8.29 2.73 8.16
N ARG A 284 7.30 2.20 7.43
CA ARG A 284 6.83 2.77 6.16
C ARG A 284 5.38 2.38 5.87
N GLY A 285 4.76 3.06 4.91
CA GLY A 285 3.38 2.78 4.50
C GLY A 285 3.20 1.40 3.86
N GLU A 286 1.96 0.89 3.94
CA GLU A 286 1.57 -0.43 3.46
C GLU A 286 1.77 -0.60 1.94
N GLU A 287 1.71 0.48 1.16
CA GLU A 287 1.96 0.48 -0.27
C GLU A 287 3.34 -0.09 -0.63
N HIS A 288 4.29 -0.07 0.32
CA HIS A 288 5.62 -0.63 0.15
C HIS A 288 5.74 -2.11 0.56
N LEU A 289 4.67 -2.75 1.05
CA LEU A 289 4.72 -4.15 1.49
C LEU A 289 5.13 -5.11 0.36
N SER A 290 4.67 -4.84 -0.87
CA SER A 290 5.07 -5.62 -2.06
C SER A 290 6.57 -5.53 -2.37
N ASN A 291 7.23 -4.41 -1.99
CA ASN A 291 8.68 -4.28 -2.12
C ASN A 291 9.43 -5.11 -1.07
N THR A 292 8.81 -5.41 0.08
CA THR A 292 9.48 -6.20 1.12
C THR A 292 9.93 -7.56 0.60
N GLY A 293 9.12 -8.23 -0.23
CA GLY A 293 9.54 -9.48 -0.89
C GLY A 293 10.81 -9.31 -1.73
N LYS A 294 10.86 -8.26 -2.57
CA LYS A 294 12.04 -7.93 -3.39
C LYS A 294 13.27 -7.62 -2.52
N GLN A 295 13.06 -6.91 -1.40
CA GLN A 295 14.12 -6.50 -0.49
C GLN A 295 14.67 -7.67 0.33
N LEU A 296 13.82 -8.61 0.77
CA LEU A 296 14.24 -9.83 1.46
C LEU A 296 15.18 -10.67 0.58
N VAL A 297 14.81 -10.86 -0.69
CA VAL A 297 15.66 -11.58 -1.66
C VAL A 297 17.00 -10.89 -1.80
N LEU A 298 17.00 -9.56 -1.88
CA LEU A 298 18.24 -8.79 -2.03
C LEU A 298 19.10 -8.82 -0.77
N TYR A 299 18.52 -8.69 0.42
CA TYR A 299 19.23 -8.84 1.70
C TYR A 299 19.93 -10.19 1.78
N GLU A 300 19.25 -11.25 1.38
CA GLU A 300 19.86 -12.58 1.36
C GLU A 300 20.92 -12.73 0.28
N ALA A 301 20.73 -12.12 -0.89
CA ALA A 301 21.73 -12.11 -1.96
C ALA A 301 22.99 -11.34 -1.57
N LEU A 302 22.90 -10.33 -0.70
CA LEU A 302 24.03 -9.52 -0.25
C LEU A 302 24.86 -10.17 0.87
N LYS A 303 24.28 -11.11 1.63
CA LYS A 303 25.01 -11.98 2.55
C LYS A 303 26.02 -12.82 1.76
#